data_AF-A0A2P6P5T1-F1
#
_entry.id   AF-A0A2P6P5T1-F1
#
_cell.length_a   1.000
_cell.length_b   1.000
_cell.length_c   1.000
_cell.angle_alpha   90.00
_cell.angle_beta   90.00
_cell.angle_gamma   90.00
#
_symmetry.space_group_name_H-M   'P 1'
#
loop_
_entity.id
_entity.type
_entity.pdbx_description
1 polymer ?
#
loop_
_entity_poly.entity_id
_entity_poly.type
_entity_poly.pdbx_seq_one_letter_code
_entity_poly.pdbx_strand_id
1 'polypeptide(L)'
;MLAVPVLFASYCNSLGCSRTFYGVCRPNSARPGPDNPRSSRRLIITKLNYRGKENMGIKIGGEIERVNGKEMSYSEFVGRYMEKNQPVVLTGLMDDWRACRDWVTDDGNPNLQFFATHFGKSKVQVADCGTREYTDQKRLEMTVGEFVEQWRGDSVQEHCTAPSQASGSKMLLYLKDWHFVKEYPEYTAYTTPMFFCDDWLNTYLDNYRMHNDPNIYSENNDISCSDYRFVYMGAKGTWTPLHADVFRSYSWSANVCGKKQWLFLSPSQSHLVFDRNMKNSVYNIFDDVSETKFPGFAKAMWFECTQEQNDIIFVPSGWYHQVHNLEDTISINHNWFNANNLRWVWDLLLRDYDEAKEYIEDIKEICDDFEGLCQRNLAANTGLNFNDFLILLARLSFANLIQLQYLSRKNGNHTQNLSPIAQHFTFNLVSIQKIASSISSLQDLTGSHGFYLDFKETLNDPGFIKLCAVLGKTYGTIHMQQNWNFDTKKAWIDDMKDLDVIGTCNSQVCTPKDLVMFIQHALAESNGG
;
A
#
# COMPACT_ATOMS: atom_id res chain seq x y z
N MET A 1 -29.05 9.24 -11.09
CA MET A 1 -27.77 9.85 -11.52
C MET A 1 -26.70 9.20 -10.66
N LEU A 2 -26.00 8.24 -11.25
CA LEU A 2 -25.13 7.28 -10.57
C LEU A 2 -23.79 7.93 -10.25
N ALA A 3 -23.45 8.02 -8.97
CA ALA A 3 -22.10 8.30 -8.49
C ALA A 3 -21.46 6.93 -8.21
N VAL A 4 -20.52 6.56 -9.07
CA VAL A 4 -19.74 5.32 -8.97
C VAL A 4 -18.64 5.51 -7.90
N PRO A 5 -18.40 4.56 -6.98
CA PRO A 5 -17.34 4.67 -5.98
C PRO A 5 -15.93 4.72 -6.60
N VAL A 6 -15.04 5.39 -5.89
CA VAL A 6 -13.67 5.84 -6.23
C VAL A 6 -12.72 4.74 -6.76
N LEU A 7 -13.03 3.46 -6.55
CA LEU A 7 -12.23 2.33 -7.05
C LEU A 7 -12.88 1.52 -8.17
N PHE A 8 -14.18 1.68 -8.44
CA PHE A 8 -14.80 1.03 -9.59
C PHE A 8 -14.25 1.59 -10.92
N ALA A 9 -13.82 2.85 -10.90
CA ALA A 9 -13.12 3.53 -11.99
C ALA A 9 -11.72 2.95 -12.27
N SER A 10 -10.98 2.61 -11.21
CA SER A 10 -9.67 1.96 -11.32
C SER A 10 -9.82 0.48 -11.68
N TYR A 11 -10.89 -0.16 -11.17
CA TYR A 11 -11.26 -1.54 -11.45
C TYR A 11 -11.75 -1.77 -12.89
N CYS A 12 -12.44 -0.80 -13.50
CA CYS A 12 -12.81 -0.89 -14.92
C CYS A 12 -11.60 -0.74 -15.88
N ASN A 13 -10.48 -0.17 -15.42
CA ASN A 13 -9.34 0.14 -16.28
C ASN A 13 -8.14 -0.81 -16.13
N SER A 14 -8.06 -1.62 -15.06
CA SER A 14 -7.17 -2.80 -15.05
C SER A 14 -7.65 -3.89 -16.01
N LEU A 15 -8.92 -3.86 -16.42
CA LEU A 15 -9.56 -4.96 -17.13
C LEU A 15 -9.16 -5.17 -18.60
N GLY A 16 -8.50 -4.23 -19.29
CA GLY A 16 -8.23 -4.38 -20.74
C GLY A 16 -9.46 -4.78 -21.58
N CYS A 17 -10.68 -4.58 -21.07
CA CYS A 17 -11.87 -5.27 -21.54
C CYS A 17 -12.69 -4.33 -22.41
N SER A 18 -12.32 -4.26 -23.69
CA SER A 18 -13.26 -3.83 -24.72
C SER A 18 -14.33 -4.91 -24.90
N ARG A 19 -15.46 -4.85 -24.18
CA ARG A 19 -16.81 -5.25 -24.65
C ARG A 19 -17.88 -5.20 -23.55
N THR A 20 -18.77 -4.23 -23.71
CA THR A 20 -20.24 -4.28 -23.57
C THR A 20 -20.89 -5.43 -22.79
N PHE A 21 -21.67 -5.08 -21.76
CA PHE A 21 -22.97 -5.71 -21.50
C PHE A 21 -24.06 -4.64 -21.44
N TYR A 22 -24.90 -4.62 -22.48
CA TYR A 22 -26.17 -3.89 -22.52
C TYR A 22 -27.28 -4.78 -21.97
N GLY A 23 -28.16 -4.20 -21.16
CA GLY A 23 -29.40 -4.82 -20.69
C GLY A 23 -30.58 -3.85 -20.76
N VAL A 24 -31.22 -3.82 -21.94
CA VAL A 24 -32.64 -3.54 -22.21
C VAL A 24 -33.29 -2.30 -21.57
N CYS A 25 -33.43 -1.23 -22.36
CA CYS A 25 -34.62 -0.36 -22.32
C CYS A 25 -35.09 -0.08 -23.76
N ARG A 26 -36.36 -0.38 -24.02
CA ARG A 26 -37.07 -0.12 -25.29
C ARG A 26 -37.34 1.39 -25.48
N PRO A 27 -37.64 1.84 -26.72
CA PRO A 27 -37.33 3.19 -27.17
C PRO A 27 -38.45 4.17 -26.85
N ASN A 28 -38.08 5.36 -26.36
CA ASN A 28 -38.94 6.53 -26.49
C ASN A 28 -38.31 7.51 -27.48
N SER A 29 -39.02 7.65 -28.60
CA SER A 29 -38.78 8.57 -29.69
C SER A 29 -38.93 10.03 -29.24
N ALA A 30 -37.86 10.82 -29.35
CA ALA A 30 -37.96 12.26 -29.55
C ALA A 30 -36.70 12.75 -30.26
N ARG A 31 -36.89 13.36 -31.44
CA ARG A 31 -35.83 13.93 -32.30
C ARG A 31 -35.20 15.15 -31.62
N PRO A 32 -33.88 15.40 -31.75
CA PRO A 32 -33.31 16.70 -31.47
C PRO A 32 -33.33 17.60 -32.74
N GLY A 33 -33.77 18.85 -32.57
CA GLY A 33 -33.63 19.92 -33.57
C GLY A 33 -32.26 20.63 -33.47
N PRO A 34 -31.86 21.42 -34.49
CA PRO A 34 -30.49 21.92 -34.65
C PRO A 34 -30.26 23.33 -34.06
N ASP A 35 -28.98 23.73 -34.10
CA ASP A 35 -28.39 25.08 -33.90
C ASP A 35 -27.99 25.43 -32.44
N ASN A 36 -26.82 25.99 -32.12
CA ASN A 36 -25.75 26.64 -32.90
C ASN A 36 -24.46 26.68 -32.01
N PRO A 37 -23.23 26.70 -32.56
CA PRO A 37 -21.98 26.69 -31.81
C PRO A 37 -21.44 28.11 -31.60
N ARG A 38 -20.86 28.40 -30.42
CA ARG A 38 -19.77 29.38 -30.18
C ARG A 38 -19.54 29.57 -28.68
N SER A 39 -18.50 28.94 -28.15
CA SER A 39 -17.61 29.65 -27.22
C SER A 39 -16.24 28.98 -27.25
N SER A 40 -15.35 29.59 -28.02
CA SER A 40 -13.93 29.28 -28.07
C SER A 40 -13.32 29.74 -26.74
N ARG A 41 -12.97 28.81 -25.84
CA ARG A 41 -12.05 29.12 -24.73
C ARG A 41 -10.71 28.50 -25.05
N ARG A 42 -9.77 29.38 -25.41
CA ARG A 42 -8.35 29.09 -25.57
C ARG A 42 -7.83 28.39 -24.31
N LEU A 43 -7.25 27.21 -24.50
CA LEU A 43 -6.38 26.57 -23.51
C LEU A 43 -5.16 27.48 -23.34
N ILE A 44 -5.07 28.18 -22.20
CA ILE A 44 -3.84 28.86 -21.82
C ILE A 44 -2.99 27.80 -21.13
N ILE A 45 -1.97 27.32 -21.86
CA ILE A 45 -0.89 26.50 -21.28
C ILE A 45 -0.04 27.46 -20.46
N THR A 46 -0.27 27.48 -19.15
CA THR A 46 0.57 28.26 -18.23
C THR A 46 1.87 27.50 -18.02
N LYS A 47 2.97 28.00 -18.61
CA LYS A 47 4.33 27.64 -18.19
C LYS A 47 4.46 27.95 -16.69
N LEU A 48 4.59 26.92 -15.86
CA LEU A 48 4.89 27.05 -14.44
C LEU A 48 6.32 27.57 -14.26
N ASN A 49 6.47 28.90 -14.25
CA ASN A 49 7.65 29.55 -13.71
C ASN A 49 7.56 29.47 -12.18
N TYR A 50 8.27 28.52 -11.58
CA TYR A 50 8.50 28.45 -10.13
C TYR A 50 9.42 29.60 -9.69
N ARG A 51 8.86 30.79 -9.50
CA ARG A 51 9.46 31.90 -8.76
C ARG A 51 8.39 32.55 -7.87
N GLY A 52 8.53 32.37 -6.56
CA GLY A 52 7.80 33.10 -5.53
C GLY A 52 6.90 32.22 -4.65
N LYS A 53 7.38 31.87 -3.45
CA LYS A 53 6.67 31.10 -2.40
C LYS A 53 5.44 31.83 -1.78
N GLU A 54 4.85 32.84 -2.43
CA GLU A 54 3.77 33.65 -1.83
C GLU A 54 2.45 33.67 -2.63
N ASN A 55 2.33 32.95 -3.75
CA ASN A 55 1.15 33.10 -4.64
C ASN A 55 0.30 31.83 -4.89
N MET A 56 0.40 30.78 -4.06
CA MET A 56 -0.34 29.51 -4.29
C MET A 56 -1.40 29.16 -3.22
N GLY A 57 -1.66 30.02 -2.22
CA GLY A 57 -2.74 29.79 -1.24
C GLY A 57 -2.56 28.58 -0.29
N ILE A 58 -1.53 27.75 -0.46
CA ILE A 58 -1.18 26.64 0.43
C ILE A 58 -0.44 27.18 1.66
N LYS A 59 -0.94 26.86 2.86
CA LYS A 59 -0.32 27.27 4.13
C LYS A 59 0.61 26.18 4.65
N ILE A 60 1.91 26.44 4.64
CA ILE A 60 2.92 25.57 5.23
C ILE A 60 3.01 25.85 6.74
N GLY A 61 2.75 24.83 7.55
CA GLY A 61 2.79 24.87 9.01
C GLY A 61 4.06 24.25 9.62
N GLY A 62 4.87 23.56 8.82
CA GLY A 62 6.12 22.96 9.27
C GLY A 62 6.86 22.21 8.15
N GLU A 63 8.06 21.76 8.47
CA GLU A 63 8.87 20.90 7.60
C GLU A 63 8.96 19.49 8.21
N ILE A 64 9.09 18.48 7.37
CA ILE A 64 9.29 17.09 7.82
C ILE A 64 10.70 16.96 8.41
N GLU A 65 10.82 16.34 9.59
CA GLU A 65 12.11 16.11 10.24
C GLU A 65 13.02 15.24 9.36
N ARG A 66 14.32 15.55 9.36
CA ARG A 66 15.35 14.79 8.65
C ARG A 66 16.41 14.28 9.61
N VAL A 67 16.70 12.97 9.56
CA VAL A 67 17.60 12.31 10.50
C VAL A 67 18.53 11.31 9.80
N ASN A 68 19.72 11.11 10.37
CA ASN A 68 20.66 10.09 9.91
C ASN A 68 20.18 8.70 10.35
N GLY A 69 19.79 7.86 9.39
CA GLY A 69 19.30 6.51 9.66
C GLY A 69 20.37 5.58 10.24
N LYS A 70 21.66 5.85 10.01
CA LYS A 70 22.77 5.05 10.57
C LYS A 70 22.98 5.27 12.07
N GLU A 71 22.55 6.41 12.59
CA GLU A 71 22.71 6.80 13.99
C GLU A 71 21.45 6.48 14.82
N MET A 72 20.42 5.89 14.20
CA MET A 72 19.15 5.59 14.82
C MET A 72 18.96 4.09 15.04
N SER A 73 18.52 3.72 16.23
CA SER A 73 18.12 2.33 16.50
C SER A 73 16.67 2.08 16.10
N TYR A 74 16.30 0.81 15.90
CA TYR A 74 14.92 0.43 15.57
C TYR A 74 13.92 0.90 16.63
N SER A 75 14.23 0.72 17.92
CA SER A 75 13.35 1.13 19.02
C SER A 75 13.15 2.65 19.06
N GLU A 76 14.18 3.42 18.73
CA GLU A 76 14.09 4.87 18.64
C GLU A 76 13.22 5.30 17.44
N PHE A 77 13.37 4.65 16.29
CA PHE A 77 12.51 4.89 15.14
C PHE A 77 11.03 4.60 15.47
N VAL A 78 10.77 3.47 16.14
CA VAL A 78 9.42 3.09 16.56
C VAL A 78 8.82 4.12 17.51
N GLY A 79 9.51 4.46 18.60
CA GLY A 79 8.98 5.36 19.63
C GLY A 79 8.90 6.84 19.21
N ARG A 80 9.68 7.27 18.20
CA ARG A 80 9.64 8.64 17.68
C ARG A 80 8.68 8.82 16.51
N TYR A 81 8.59 7.84 15.60
CA TYR A 81 7.91 8.02 14.32
C TYR A 81 6.80 7.01 14.09
N MET A 82 7.06 5.72 14.24
CA MET A 82 6.07 4.68 13.93
C MET A 82 4.86 4.76 14.88
N GLU A 83 5.07 4.62 16.19
CA GLU A 83 3.98 4.67 17.18
C GLU A 83 3.30 6.03 17.26
N LYS A 84 4.06 7.11 17.09
CA LYS A 84 3.54 8.48 17.11
C LYS A 84 2.91 8.90 15.80
N ASN A 85 2.94 8.03 14.79
CA ASN A 85 2.41 8.25 13.45
C ASN A 85 2.94 9.56 12.82
N GLN A 86 4.25 9.80 12.89
CA GLN A 86 4.92 11.01 12.41
C GLN A 86 5.82 10.72 11.20
N PRO A 87 5.74 11.53 10.13
CA PRO A 87 6.58 11.37 8.95
C PRO A 87 8.02 11.78 9.26
N VAL A 88 8.98 11.18 8.57
CA VAL A 88 10.41 11.50 8.71
C VAL A 88 11.17 11.17 7.43
N VAL A 89 12.21 11.96 7.14
CA VAL A 89 13.20 11.64 6.10
C VAL A 89 14.43 11.01 6.76
N LEU A 90 14.77 9.80 6.33
CA LEU A 90 15.94 9.04 6.76
C LEU A 90 17.04 9.11 5.69
N THR A 91 18.27 9.38 6.11
CA THR A 91 19.46 9.42 5.22
C THR A 91 20.43 8.28 5.52
N GLY A 92 21.29 7.95 4.54
CA GLY A 92 22.42 7.04 4.75
C GLY A 92 22.09 5.54 4.76
N LEU A 93 20.94 5.12 4.24
CA LEU A 93 20.49 3.72 4.27
C LEU A 93 20.60 3.00 2.91
N MET A 94 21.19 3.66 1.90
CA MET A 94 21.15 3.21 0.50
C MET A 94 22.53 2.99 -0.13
N ASP A 95 23.61 3.10 0.65
CA ASP A 95 24.99 3.14 0.13
C ASP A 95 25.41 1.87 -0.62
N ASP A 96 24.87 0.71 -0.25
CA ASP A 96 25.20 -0.60 -0.81
C ASP A 96 24.21 -1.08 -1.89
N TRP A 97 23.16 -0.30 -2.16
CA TRP A 97 22.09 -0.71 -3.07
C TRP A 97 22.59 -0.83 -4.50
N ARG A 98 22.24 -1.94 -5.14
CA ARG A 98 22.54 -2.19 -6.55
C ARG A 98 21.82 -1.18 -7.45
N ALA A 99 20.59 -0.81 -7.09
CA ALA A 99 19.81 0.23 -7.77
C ALA A 99 20.58 1.55 -7.87
N CYS A 100 21.24 2.00 -6.80
CA CYS A 100 22.01 3.25 -6.80
C CYS A 100 23.24 3.22 -7.72
N ARG A 101 23.68 2.03 -8.16
CA ARG A 101 24.81 1.87 -9.09
C ARG A 101 24.35 1.62 -10.53
N ASP A 102 23.37 0.73 -10.69
CA ASP A 102 22.94 0.27 -12.01
C ASP A 102 21.90 1.23 -12.64
N TRP A 103 21.01 1.80 -11.82
CA TRP A 103 19.87 2.61 -12.29
C TRP A 103 20.19 4.09 -12.43
N VAL A 104 21.40 4.49 -12.04
CA VAL A 104 21.87 5.88 -12.05
C VAL A 104 23.11 5.96 -12.93
N THR A 105 23.19 7.02 -13.74
CA THR A 105 24.38 7.34 -14.54
C THR A 105 25.45 8.03 -13.69
N ASP A 106 26.68 8.13 -14.19
CA ASP A 106 27.76 8.84 -13.50
C ASP A 106 27.42 10.32 -13.21
N ASP A 107 26.54 10.91 -14.03
CA ASP A 107 26.04 12.29 -13.90
C ASP A 107 24.85 12.41 -12.92
N GLY A 108 24.44 11.32 -12.25
CA GLY A 108 23.35 11.32 -11.27
C GLY A 108 21.93 11.21 -11.85
N ASN A 109 21.79 11.10 -13.18
CA ASN A 109 20.50 10.98 -13.86
C ASN A 109 20.03 9.52 -13.97
N PRO A 110 18.71 9.26 -14.17
CA PRO A 110 18.20 7.93 -14.51
C PRO A 110 18.95 7.25 -15.66
N ASN A 111 19.41 6.02 -15.45
CA ASN A 111 20.06 5.20 -16.48
C ASN A 111 19.03 4.51 -17.38
N LEU A 112 18.34 5.30 -18.21
CA LEU A 112 17.26 4.82 -19.07
C LEU A 112 17.73 3.71 -20.05
N GLN A 113 18.99 3.79 -20.52
CA GLN A 113 19.56 2.77 -21.40
C GLN A 113 19.68 1.41 -20.68
N PHE A 114 20.08 1.41 -19.41
CA PHE A 114 20.13 0.18 -18.61
C PHE A 114 18.76 -0.47 -18.48
N PHE A 115 17.72 0.32 -18.19
CA PHE A 115 16.34 -0.18 -18.12
C PHE A 115 15.85 -0.75 -19.45
N ALA A 116 16.04 -0.02 -20.55
CA ALA A 116 15.65 -0.50 -21.88
C ALA A 116 16.37 -1.82 -22.26
N THR A 117 17.65 -1.96 -21.91
CA THR A 117 18.43 -3.16 -22.22
C THR A 117 18.05 -4.37 -21.36
N HIS A 118 17.88 -4.20 -20.04
CA HIS A 118 17.73 -5.32 -19.11
C HIS A 118 16.26 -5.66 -18.81
N PHE A 119 15.38 -4.66 -18.83
CA PHE A 119 13.99 -4.77 -18.42
C PHE A 119 13.01 -4.29 -19.50
N GLY A 120 13.50 -3.96 -20.71
CA GLY A 120 12.68 -3.34 -21.76
C GLY A 120 11.48 -4.16 -22.21
N LYS A 121 11.43 -5.46 -21.93
CA LYS A 121 10.32 -6.36 -22.27
C LYS A 121 9.21 -6.39 -21.21
N SER A 122 9.46 -5.90 -19.99
CA SER A 122 8.47 -5.88 -18.92
C SER A 122 7.28 -5.03 -19.33
N LYS A 123 6.08 -5.57 -19.13
CA LYS A 123 4.83 -4.83 -19.29
C LYS A 123 4.53 -4.09 -18.00
N VAL A 124 4.30 -2.79 -18.10
CA VAL A 124 4.15 -1.89 -16.96
C VAL A 124 2.95 -0.97 -17.14
N GLN A 125 2.42 -0.52 -16.00
CA GLN A 125 1.38 0.50 -15.95
C GLN A 125 2.03 1.89 -15.91
N VAL A 126 1.56 2.77 -16.79
CA VAL A 126 2.08 4.12 -16.96
C VAL A 126 0.93 5.11 -16.85
N ALA A 127 1.03 6.06 -15.93
CA ALA A 127 0.06 7.11 -15.74
C ALA A 127 0.35 8.29 -16.68
N ASP A 128 -0.67 8.74 -17.41
CA ASP A 128 -0.64 10.03 -18.11
C ASP A 128 -1.02 11.14 -17.12
N CYS A 129 -0.02 11.87 -16.63
CA CYS A 129 -0.19 12.93 -15.64
C CYS A 129 -1.00 14.12 -16.18
N GLY A 130 -1.16 14.25 -17.50
CA GLY A 130 -1.95 15.30 -18.14
C GLY A 130 -3.44 14.97 -18.26
N THR A 131 -3.81 13.69 -18.13
CA THR A 131 -5.19 13.23 -18.33
C THR A 131 -5.74 12.64 -17.05
N ARG A 132 -6.73 13.31 -16.45
CA ARG A 132 -7.48 12.78 -15.33
C ARG A 132 -8.54 11.80 -15.80
N GLU A 133 -8.63 10.67 -15.13
CA GLU A 133 -9.64 9.64 -15.34
C GLU A 133 -10.31 9.31 -13.99
N TYR A 134 -11.55 9.78 -13.83
CA TYR A 134 -12.29 9.74 -12.57
C TYR A 134 -11.55 10.43 -11.41
N THR A 135 -10.99 9.66 -10.47
CA THR A 135 -10.29 10.11 -9.26
C THR A 135 -8.77 9.95 -9.36
N ASP A 136 -8.25 9.34 -10.43
CA ASP A 136 -6.83 9.14 -10.66
C ASP A 136 -6.40 9.65 -12.05
N GLN A 137 -5.13 9.46 -12.39
CA GLN A 137 -4.56 9.67 -13.71
C GLN A 137 -4.91 8.50 -14.63
N LYS A 138 -5.11 8.78 -15.92
CA LYS A 138 -5.36 7.75 -16.93
C LYS A 138 -4.18 6.77 -16.98
N ARG A 139 -4.48 5.46 -16.95
CA ARG A 139 -3.47 4.40 -17.01
C ARG A 139 -3.34 3.84 -18.43
N LEU A 140 -2.10 3.54 -18.81
CA LEU A 140 -1.71 2.94 -20.09
C LEU A 140 -0.84 1.72 -19.78
N GLU A 141 -1.10 0.60 -20.45
CA GLU A 141 -0.15 -0.50 -20.48
C GLU A 141 0.82 -0.30 -21.65
N MET A 142 2.11 -0.39 -21.37
CA MET A 142 3.16 -0.44 -22.38
C MET A 142 4.37 -1.21 -21.86
N THR A 143 5.34 -1.49 -22.73
CA THR A 143 6.61 -2.05 -22.30
C THR A 143 7.52 -0.98 -21.71
N VAL A 144 8.44 -1.36 -20.82
CA VAL A 144 9.49 -0.46 -20.31
C VAL A 144 10.31 0.14 -21.47
N GLY A 145 10.57 -0.63 -22.53
CA GLY A 145 11.28 -0.14 -23.71
C GLY A 145 10.53 0.99 -24.43
N GLU A 146 9.22 0.83 -24.64
CA GLU A 146 8.36 1.87 -25.24
C GLU A 146 8.27 3.11 -24.36
N PHE A 147 8.14 2.93 -23.04
CA PHE A 147 8.13 4.02 -22.08
C PHE A 147 9.44 4.82 -22.09
N VAL A 148 10.59 4.13 -22.07
CA VAL A 148 11.91 4.76 -22.13
C VAL A 148 12.10 5.53 -23.44
N GLU A 149 11.67 5.00 -24.58
CA GLU A 149 11.80 5.70 -25.86
C GLU A 149 10.98 6.99 -25.88
N GLN A 150 9.76 6.96 -25.33
CA GLN A 150 8.91 8.15 -25.20
C GLN A 150 9.55 9.20 -24.28
N TRP A 151 10.09 8.79 -23.13
CA TRP A 151 10.82 9.69 -22.23
C TRP A 151 12.03 10.33 -22.93
N ARG A 152 12.83 9.57 -23.68
CA ARG A 152 14.00 10.11 -24.38
C ARG A 152 13.62 11.08 -25.51
N GLY A 153 12.58 10.76 -26.28
CA GLY A 153 12.05 11.64 -27.33
C GLY A 153 11.64 13.01 -26.77
N ASP A 154 11.08 13.00 -25.56
CA ASP A 154 10.65 14.18 -24.82
C ASP A 154 11.81 15.07 -24.35
N SER A 155 12.95 14.49 -23.97
CA SER A 155 14.16 15.23 -23.55
C SER A 155 14.85 15.95 -24.72
N VAL A 156 14.84 15.36 -25.94
CA VAL A 156 15.50 15.93 -27.12
C VAL A 156 14.77 17.17 -27.65
N GLN A 157 13.44 17.24 -27.54
CA GLN A 157 12.66 18.40 -27.96
C GLN A 157 12.80 19.61 -27.04
N GLU A 158 13.10 19.43 -25.76
CA GLU A 158 13.32 20.56 -24.83
C GLU A 158 14.66 21.28 -25.08
N HIS A 159 15.65 20.59 -25.65
CA HIS A 159 16.95 21.18 -26.02
C HIS A 159 16.99 21.80 -27.42
N CYS A 160 16.01 21.52 -28.29
CA CYS A 160 15.95 22.06 -29.64
C CYS A 160 14.96 23.24 -29.72
N THR A 161 15.45 24.47 -29.61
CA THR A 161 14.66 25.68 -29.86
C THR A 161 14.33 25.84 -31.35
N ALA A 162 13.23 25.23 -31.80
CA ALA A 162 12.50 25.64 -32.99
C ALA A 162 11.01 25.31 -32.84
N PRO A 163 10.07 26.26 -33.07
CA PRO A 163 8.65 26.01 -32.91
C PRO A 163 8.11 25.26 -34.13
N SER A 164 8.07 23.93 -34.09
CA SER A 164 7.28 23.15 -35.04
C SER A 164 5.82 23.09 -34.58
N GLN A 165 4.92 23.53 -35.45
CA GLN A 165 3.47 23.47 -35.29
C GLN A 165 2.99 22.03 -35.42
N ALA A 166 3.19 21.20 -34.40
CA ALA A 166 2.46 19.96 -34.21
C ALA A 166 1.70 20.05 -32.88
N SER A 167 0.47 20.52 -32.97
CA SER A 167 -0.46 20.73 -31.85
C SER A 167 -1.04 19.39 -31.36
N GLY A 168 -0.20 18.53 -30.79
CA GLY A 168 -0.60 17.46 -29.88
C GLY A 168 -0.04 17.78 -28.50
N SER A 169 -0.84 17.80 -27.44
CA SER A 169 -0.28 18.01 -26.10
C SER A 169 0.63 16.84 -25.76
N LYS A 170 1.92 17.13 -25.53
CA LYS A 170 2.93 16.17 -25.04
C LYS A 170 2.38 15.44 -23.81
N MET A 171 2.36 14.10 -23.83
CA MET A 171 1.85 13.28 -22.73
C MET A 171 2.92 13.20 -21.65
N LEU A 172 2.58 13.55 -20.41
CA LEU A 172 3.51 13.52 -19.30
C LEU A 172 3.41 12.18 -18.59
N LEU A 173 4.20 11.20 -19.06
CA LEU A 173 4.09 9.81 -18.65
C LEU A 173 4.89 9.50 -17.38
N TYR A 174 4.27 8.77 -16.46
CA TYR A 174 4.86 8.35 -15.20
C TYR A 174 4.61 6.85 -14.97
N LEU A 175 5.66 6.04 -15.12
CA LEU A 175 5.61 4.62 -14.77
C LEU A 175 5.48 4.51 -13.25
N LYS A 176 4.38 3.88 -12.82
CA LYS A 176 4.04 3.65 -11.42
C LYS A 176 3.59 2.22 -11.23
N ASP A 177 3.68 1.78 -9.99
CA ASP A 177 3.13 0.50 -9.52
C ASP A 177 3.76 -0.71 -10.22
N TRP A 178 5.03 -0.59 -10.63
CA TRP A 178 5.76 -1.71 -11.22
C TRP A 178 6.27 -2.65 -10.13
N HIS A 179 5.70 -3.87 -10.10
CA HIS A 179 6.04 -4.98 -9.21
C HIS A 179 7.41 -5.61 -9.50
N PHE A 180 8.45 -4.78 -9.54
CA PHE A 180 9.80 -5.14 -9.97
C PHE A 180 10.42 -6.27 -9.14
N VAL A 181 10.22 -6.26 -7.82
CA VAL A 181 10.79 -7.27 -6.91
C VAL A 181 10.24 -8.65 -7.22
N LYS A 182 8.94 -8.73 -7.50
CA LYS A 182 8.28 -9.97 -7.87
C LYS A 182 8.69 -10.45 -9.27
N GLU A 183 8.84 -9.53 -10.22
CA GLU A 183 9.24 -9.87 -11.60
C GLU A 183 10.72 -10.28 -11.71
N TYR A 184 11.60 -9.64 -10.92
CA TYR A 184 13.05 -9.84 -10.94
C TYR A 184 13.65 -10.15 -9.55
N PRO A 185 13.22 -11.24 -8.89
CA PRO A 185 13.66 -11.56 -7.53
C PRO A 185 15.17 -11.79 -7.43
N GLU A 186 15.79 -12.35 -8.47
CA GLU A 186 17.24 -12.64 -8.50
C GLU A 186 18.11 -11.39 -8.69
N TYR A 187 17.56 -10.27 -9.16
CA TYR A 187 18.34 -9.06 -9.41
C TYR A 187 18.82 -8.40 -8.11
N THR A 188 18.03 -8.51 -7.03
CA THR A 188 18.26 -7.88 -5.72
C THR A 188 18.70 -6.41 -5.86
N ALA A 189 17.74 -5.55 -6.20
CA ALA A 189 17.99 -4.12 -6.41
C ALA A 189 18.44 -3.40 -5.12
N TYR A 190 17.96 -3.85 -3.97
CA TYR A 190 18.20 -3.26 -2.66
C TYR A 190 18.00 -4.30 -1.56
N THR A 191 18.40 -3.93 -0.34
CA THR A 191 18.04 -4.63 0.89
C THR A 191 17.09 -3.74 1.68
N THR A 192 15.94 -4.28 2.11
CA THR A 192 14.98 -3.52 2.94
C THR A 192 15.66 -3.06 4.23
N PRO A 193 15.70 -1.74 4.51
CA PRO A 193 16.27 -1.21 5.75
C PRO A 193 15.57 -1.78 6.99
N MET A 194 16.29 -1.93 8.10
CA MET A 194 15.77 -2.60 9.31
C MET A 194 14.52 -1.95 9.90
N PHE A 195 14.31 -0.65 9.66
CA PHE A 195 13.13 0.08 10.12
C PHE A 195 11.82 -0.40 9.48
N PHE A 196 11.94 -1.10 8.35
CA PHE A 196 10.83 -1.46 7.49
C PHE A 196 10.74 -2.96 7.23
N CYS A 197 11.54 -3.78 7.93
CA CYS A 197 11.54 -5.23 7.72
C CYS A 197 10.41 -5.94 8.47
N ASP A 198 9.79 -5.31 9.48
CA ASP A 198 8.57 -5.79 10.12
C ASP A 198 7.34 -5.51 9.25
N ASP A 199 7.32 -6.16 8.08
CA ASP A 199 6.38 -5.96 6.98
C ASP A 199 5.44 -7.17 6.87
N TRP A 200 4.35 -7.16 7.65
CA TRP A 200 3.44 -8.31 7.71
C TRP A 200 2.70 -8.54 6.39
N LEU A 201 2.37 -7.45 5.69
CA LEU A 201 1.63 -7.48 4.43
C LEU A 201 2.41 -8.24 3.37
N ASN A 202 3.63 -7.80 3.06
CA ASN A 202 4.38 -8.42 1.99
C ASN A 202 4.97 -9.78 2.39
N THR A 203 5.31 -9.97 3.67
CA THR A 203 5.71 -11.29 4.18
C THR A 203 4.60 -12.32 4.01
N TYR A 204 3.34 -11.91 4.18
CA TYR A 204 2.18 -12.76 3.89
C TYR A 204 2.03 -13.01 2.37
N LEU A 205 2.05 -11.94 1.56
CA LEU A 205 1.83 -12.03 0.11
C LEU A 205 2.92 -12.82 -0.65
N ASP A 206 4.13 -12.90 -0.10
CA ASP A 206 5.19 -13.76 -0.64
C ASP A 206 4.86 -15.27 -0.58
N ASN A 207 3.90 -15.66 0.25
CA ASN A 207 3.54 -17.05 0.52
C ASN A 207 2.06 -17.35 0.23
N TYR A 208 1.21 -16.34 0.20
CA TYR A 208 -0.24 -16.46 0.11
C TYR A 208 -0.84 -15.45 -0.86
N ARG A 209 -2.02 -15.77 -1.36
CA ARG A 209 -2.85 -14.83 -2.12
C ARG A 209 -4.06 -14.43 -1.29
N MET A 210 -4.48 -13.18 -1.45
CA MET A 210 -5.79 -12.71 -0.98
C MET A 210 -6.88 -13.09 -2.00
N HIS A 211 -8.13 -13.16 -1.54
CA HIS A 211 -9.32 -13.42 -2.37
C HIS A 211 -9.34 -14.83 -2.96
N ASN A 212 -8.97 -15.85 -2.18
CA ASN A 212 -9.06 -17.25 -2.58
C ASN A 212 -10.52 -17.76 -2.55
N ASP A 213 -11.41 -17.14 -3.32
CA ASP A 213 -12.73 -17.71 -3.59
C ASP A 213 -12.62 -18.70 -4.76
N PRO A 214 -12.81 -20.02 -4.52
CA PRO A 214 -12.75 -21.03 -5.58
C PRO A 214 -13.80 -20.82 -6.68
N ASN A 215 -14.88 -20.05 -6.44
CA ASN A 215 -15.92 -19.76 -7.43
C ASN A 215 -15.60 -18.57 -8.35
N ILE A 216 -14.57 -17.77 -8.03
CA ILE A 216 -14.10 -16.60 -8.82
C ILE A 216 -12.73 -16.90 -9.43
N TYR A 217 -12.30 -18.17 -9.44
CA TYR A 217 -11.00 -18.57 -9.93
C TYR A 217 -10.92 -18.41 -11.46
N SER A 218 -10.35 -17.28 -11.90
CA SER A 218 -9.75 -17.15 -13.23
C SER A 218 -8.25 -16.93 -13.05
N GLU A 219 -7.43 -17.55 -13.90
CA GLU A 219 -5.96 -17.36 -13.88
C GLU A 219 -5.53 -15.89 -14.07
N ASN A 220 -6.46 -15.02 -14.48
CA ASN A 220 -6.31 -13.58 -14.64
C ASN A 220 -7.06 -12.78 -13.54
N ASN A 221 -6.97 -13.20 -12.28
CA ASN A 221 -7.68 -12.53 -11.19
C ASN A 221 -7.01 -11.18 -10.84
N ASP A 222 -7.39 -10.12 -11.57
CA ASP A 222 -6.91 -8.73 -11.44
C ASP A 222 -7.25 -8.05 -10.09
N ILE A 223 -7.95 -8.75 -9.18
CA ILE A 223 -8.23 -8.30 -7.81
C ILE A 223 -7.03 -8.58 -6.88
N SER A 224 -6.17 -9.54 -7.23
CA SER A 224 -5.08 -9.99 -6.37
C SER A 224 -3.79 -9.20 -6.64
N CYS A 225 -3.57 -8.12 -5.88
CA CYS A 225 -2.27 -7.49 -5.81
C CYS A 225 -1.28 -8.45 -5.14
N SER A 226 -0.17 -8.74 -5.81
CA SER A 226 0.74 -9.80 -5.39
C SER A 226 1.83 -9.40 -4.42
N ASP A 227 2.12 -8.12 -4.33
CA ASP A 227 3.02 -7.48 -3.39
C ASP A 227 2.80 -5.97 -3.47
N TYR A 228 3.07 -5.27 -2.39
CA TYR A 228 3.02 -3.82 -2.30
C TYR A 228 4.44 -3.26 -2.27
N ARG A 229 5.22 -3.66 -3.27
CA ARG A 229 6.61 -3.24 -3.49
C ARG A 229 6.74 -2.76 -4.93
N PHE A 230 7.00 -1.48 -5.11
CA PHE A 230 6.86 -0.81 -6.39
C PHE A 230 8.13 -0.06 -6.78
N VAL A 231 8.41 -0.04 -8.08
CA VAL A 231 9.34 0.92 -8.69
C VAL A 231 8.55 1.97 -9.43
N TYR A 232 8.84 3.24 -9.14
CA TYR A 232 8.28 4.39 -9.84
C TYR A 232 9.37 5.11 -10.61
N MET A 233 9.10 5.51 -11.85
CA MET A 233 10.04 6.30 -12.65
C MET A 233 9.32 7.25 -13.60
N GLY A 234 9.74 8.50 -13.62
CA GLY A 234 9.11 9.52 -14.46
C GLY A 234 10.00 10.75 -14.66
N ALA A 235 9.80 11.42 -15.79
CA ALA A 235 10.47 12.66 -16.12
C ALA A 235 10.07 13.78 -15.15
N LYS A 236 10.87 14.83 -15.10
CA LYS A 236 10.54 16.07 -14.39
C LYS A 236 9.13 16.55 -14.70
N GLY A 237 8.40 16.94 -13.66
CA GLY A 237 7.03 17.43 -13.72
C GLY A 237 5.96 16.34 -13.58
N THR A 238 6.33 15.06 -13.71
CA THR A 238 5.42 13.96 -13.35
C THR A 238 5.06 14.02 -11.87
N TRP A 239 3.84 13.62 -11.51
CA TRP A 239 3.31 13.82 -10.16
C TRP A 239 2.27 12.76 -9.80
N THR A 240 1.96 12.65 -8.51
CA THR A 240 0.91 11.78 -7.97
C THR A 240 -0.16 12.64 -7.31
N PRO A 241 -1.46 12.43 -7.62
CA PRO A 241 -2.57 13.14 -6.97
C PRO A 241 -2.59 13.01 -5.45
N LEU A 242 -3.35 13.90 -4.80
CA LEU A 242 -3.47 13.89 -3.34
C LEU A 242 -4.21 12.62 -2.90
N HIS A 243 -3.55 11.80 -2.08
CA HIS A 243 -4.09 10.55 -1.59
C HIS A 243 -3.52 10.23 -0.21
N ALA A 244 -4.12 9.25 0.46
CA ALA A 244 -3.51 8.56 1.59
C ALA A 244 -3.42 7.08 1.23
N ASP A 245 -2.35 6.43 1.65
CA ASP A 245 -1.98 5.08 1.21
C ASP A 245 -3.09 4.04 1.40
N VAL A 246 -3.08 3.05 0.50
CA VAL A 246 -3.92 1.85 0.54
C VAL A 246 -3.83 1.17 1.89
N PHE A 247 -4.92 0.55 2.34
CA PHE A 247 -5.05 -0.04 3.68
C PHE A 247 -4.84 0.93 4.85
N ARG A 248 -4.65 2.24 4.62
CA ARG A 248 -4.04 3.14 5.62
C ARG A 248 -2.75 2.54 6.19
N SER A 249 -2.04 1.79 5.36
CA SER A 249 -0.72 1.21 5.65
C SER A 249 0.29 2.32 5.94
N TYR A 250 1.44 1.92 6.47
CA TYR A 250 2.64 2.73 6.34
C TYR A 250 3.18 2.61 4.92
N SER A 251 3.92 3.62 4.49
CA SER A 251 4.74 3.55 3.30
C SER A 251 6.15 4.09 3.55
N TRP A 252 7.09 3.66 2.72
CA TRP A 252 8.40 4.27 2.59
C TRP A 252 8.71 4.42 1.11
N SER A 253 9.33 5.55 0.75
CA SER A 253 9.81 5.80 -0.60
C SER A 253 11.29 6.14 -0.55
N ALA A 254 12.13 5.30 -1.14
CA ALA A 254 13.55 5.52 -1.30
C ALA A 254 13.82 6.14 -2.67
N ASN A 255 14.38 7.34 -2.69
CA ASN A 255 14.63 8.09 -3.91
C ASN A 255 16.03 7.75 -4.45
N VAL A 256 16.09 6.90 -5.47
CA VAL A 256 17.35 6.37 -6.03
C VAL A 256 18.11 7.45 -6.80
N CYS A 257 17.40 8.30 -7.54
CA CYS A 257 17.94 9.49 -8.19
C CYS A 257 16.84 10.53 -8.45
N GLY A 258 17.23 11.77 -8.72
CA GLY A 258 16.32 12.90 -8.91
C GLY A 258 15.88 13.55 -7.60
N LYS A 259 14.81 14.35 -7.66
CA LYS A 259 14.27 15.11 -6.52
C LYS A 259 12.75 15.09 -6.53
N LYS A 260 12.15 14.93 -5.35
CA LYS A 260 10.69 14.96 -5.18
C LYS A 260 10.27 16.03 -4.18
N GLN A 261 9.24 16.80 -4.52
CA GLN A 261 8.55 17.67 -3.56
C GLN A 261 7.37 16.93 -2.96
N TRP A 262 7.31 16.90 -1.64
CA TRP A 262 6.21 16.30 -0.89
C TRP A 262 5.47 17.36 -0.08
N LEU A 263 4.15 17.32 -0.15
CA LEU A 263 3.24 18.07 0.71
C LEU A 263 2.40 17.07 1.49
N PHE A 264 2.37 17.21 2.81
CA PHE A 264 1.71 16.31 3.75
C PHE A 264 0.63 17.03 4.53
N LEU A 265 -0.50 16.35 4.74
CA LEU A 265 -1.58 16.78 5.60
C LEU A 265 -1.82 15.73 6.67
N SER A 266 -1.74 16.16 7.93
CA SER A 266 -1.97 15.31 9.08
C SER A 266 -3.37 14.66 9.05
N PRO A 267 -3.52 13.40 9.48
CA PRO A 267 -4.82 12.72 9.54
C PRO A 267 -5.89 13.51 10.32
N SER A 268 -5.49 14.29 11.33
CA SER A 268 -6.39 15.15 12.13
C SER A 268 -7.06 16.26 11.30
N GLN A 269 -6.44 16.64 10.19
CA GLN A 269 -6.92 17.66 9.25
C GLN A 269 -7.52 17.07 7.97
N SER A 270 -7.59 15.73 7.84
CA SER A 270 -8.04 15.06 6.62
C SER A 270 -9.39 15.58 6.12
N HIS A 271 -10.35 15.83 7.01
CA HIS A 271 -11.66 16.38 6.69
C HIS A 271 -11.63 17.73 5.93
N LEU A 272 -10.53 18.49 6.02
CA LEU A 272 -10.41 19.80 5.36
C LEU A 272 -10.18 19.70 3.85
N VAL A 273 -9.70 18.55 3.36
CA VAL A 273 -9.48 18.33 1.92
C VAL A 273 -10.61 17.55 1.26
N PHE A 274 -11.70 17.26 1.97
CA PHE A 274 -12.86 16.61 1.40
C PHE A 274 -13.91 17.62 0.93
N ASP A 275 -14.71 17.20 -0.05
CA ASP A 275 -15.85 17.98 -0.49
C ASP A 275 -16.91 18.08 0.62
N ARG A 276 -17.86 19.01 0.47
CA ARG A 276 -18.95 19.21 1.44
C ARG A 276 -19.78 17.96 1.77
N ASN A 277 -19.72 16.92 0.94
CA ASN A 277 -20.44 15.67 1.13
C ASN A 277 -19.55 14.56 1.71
N MET A 278 -18.27 14.86 2.00
CA MET A 278 -17.25 13.92 2.47
C MET A 278 -17.01 12.74 1.53
N LYS A 279 -17.26 12.92 0.21
CA LYS A 279 -17.16 11.82 -0.77
C LYS A 279 -15.86 11.82 -1.56
N ASN A 280 -15.35 13.00 -1.89
CA ASN A 280 -14.15 13.12 -2.71
C ASN A 280 -13.15 14.06 -2.05
N SER A 281 -11.87 13.68 -2.07
CA SER A 281 -10.78 14.59 -1.73
C SER A 281 -10.47 15.56 -2.88
N VAL A 282 -9.76 16.65 -2.55
CA VAL A 282 -9.07 17.47 -3.54
C VAL A 282 -8.15 16.57 -4.36
N TYR A 283 -8.17 16.72 -5.69
CA TYR A 283 -7.34 15.92 -6.60
C TYR A 283 -5.94 16.52 -6.77
N ASN A 284 -5.89 17.80 -7.16
CA ASN A 284 -4.66 18.57 -7.27
C ASN A 284 -4.69 19.77 -6.31
N ILE A 285 -3.78 19.82 -5.33
CA ILE A 285 -3.72 20.92 -4.36
C ILE A 285 -3.13 22.20 -4.94
N PHE A 286 -2.48 22.11 -6.11
CA PHE A 286 -1.90 23.25 -6.83
C PHE A 286 -2.83 23.82 -7.91
N ASP A 287 -4.01 23.23 -8.12
CA ASP A 287 -5.06 23.82 -8.97
C ASP A 287 -5.81 24.92 -8.21
N ASP A 288 -6.67 25.65 -8.93
CA ASP A 288 -7.65 26.56 -8.32
C ASP A 288 -8.73 25.75 -7.57
N VAL A 289 -8.47 25.44 -6.31
CA VAL A 289 -9.36 24.62 -5.47
C VAL A 289 -10.60 25.44 -5.09
N SER A 290 -11.73 25.06 -5.68
CA SER A 290 -13.04 25.68 -5.42
C SER A 290 -13.42 25.67 -3.93
N GLU A 291 -13.47 26.85 -3.31
CA GLU A 291 -13.90 27.04 -1.92
C GLU A 291 -15.34 26.58 -1.67
N THR A 292 -16.22 26.65 -2.68
CA THR A 292 -17.61 26.19 -2.55
C THR A 292 -17.71 24.67 -2.55
N LYS A 293 -16.81 23.97 -3.25
CA LYS A 293 -16.74 22.51 -3.25
C LYS A 293 -15.95 21.98 -2.04
N PHE A 294 -14.84 22.63 -1.70
CA PHE A 294 -13.90 22.26 -0.64
C PHE A 294 -13.73 23.39 0.38
N PRO A 295 -14.76 23.67 1.21
CA PRO A 295 -14.76 24.82 2.12
C PRO A 295 -13.71 24.75 3.24
N GLY A 296 -13.19 23.56 3.52
CA GLY A 296 -12.13 23.35 4.50
C GLY A 296 -10.72 23.66 3.99
N PHE A 297 -10.50 23.68 2.67
CA PHE A 297 -9.16 23.60 2.09
C PHE A 297 -8.24 24.75 2.51
N ALA A 298 -8.76 25.99 2.50
CA ALA A 298 -8.00 27.18 2.89
C ALA A 298 -7.59 27.23 4.38
N LYS A 299 -8.12 26.32 5.21
CA LYS A 299 -7.78 26.18 6.63
C LYS A 299 -6.71 25.11 6.87
N ALA A 300 -6.41 24.27 5.88
CA ALA A 300 -5.46 23.18 6.01
C ALA A 300 -4.03 23.71 6.19
N MET A 301 -3.34 23.17 7.20
CA MET A 301 -1.93 23.42 7.46
C MET A 301 -1.11 22.22 7.00
N TRP A 302 -0.21 22.45 6.05
CA TRP A 302 0.57 21.43 5.38
C TRP A 302 1.98 21.34 5.94
N PHE A 303 2.57 20.15 5.90
CA PHE A 303 4.00 19.96 6.10
C PHE A 303 4.67 19.77 4.74
N GLU A 304 5.87 20.29 4.57
CA GLU A 304 6.61 20.13 3.32
C GLU A 304 7.97 19.44 3.52
N CYS A 305 8.43 18.73 2.50
CA CYS A 305 9.84 18.40 2.35
C CYS A 305 10.24 18.21 0.90
N THR A 306 11.48 18.58 0.57
CA THR A 306 12.14 18.17 -0.65
C THR A 306 12.94 16.90 -0.34
N GLN A 307 12.58 15.80 -0.96
CA GLN A 307 13.31 14.54 -0.90
C GLN A 307 14.41 14.57 -1.96
N GLU A 308 15.65 14.47 -1.51
CA GLU A 308 16.85 14.46 -2.34
C GLU A 308 17.19 13.03 -2.78
N GLN A 309 18.19 12.89 -3.64
CA GLN A 309 18.74 11.58 -3.97
C GLN A 309 19.30 10.88 -2.71
N ASN A 310 19.11 9.56 -2.63
CA ASN A 310 19.50 8.67 -1.53
C ASN A 310 18.76 8.89 -0.20
N ASP A 311 17.66 9.65 -0.22
CA ASP A 311 16.76 9.78 0.91
C ASP A 311 15.67 8.72 0.91
N ILE A 312 15.31 8.26 2.10
CA ILE A 312 14.10 7.46 2.31
C ILE A 312 13.10 8.26 3.13
N ILE A 313 11.91 8.51 2.59
CA ILE A 313 10.82 9.12 3.36
C ILE A 313 9.92 8.04 3.95
N PHE A 314 9.61 8.13 5.24
CA PHE A 314 8.60 7.34 5.91
C PHE A 314 7.27 8.11 5.92
N VAL A 315 6.22 7.47 5.39
CA VAL A 315 4.86 7.98 5.31
C VAL A 315 3.99 7.21 6.30
N PRO A 316 3.45 7.88 7.35
CA PRO A 316 2.64 7.22 8.36
C PRO A 316 1.20 7.01 7.91
N SER A 317 0.47 6.17 8.64
CA SER A 317 -0.92 5.82 8.37
C SER A 317 -1.83 7.06 8.32
N GLY A 318 -2.60 7.16 7.23
CA GLY A 318 -3.64 8.18 7.05
C GLY A 318 -3.15 9.58 6.73
N TRP A 319 -1.84 9.80 6.55
CA TRP A 319 -1.31 11.07 6.08
C TRP A 319 -1.64 11.27 4.61
N TYR A 320 -2.46 12.28 4.32
CA TYR A 320 -2.72 12.66 2.94
C TYR A 320 -1.49 13.37 2.39
N HIS A 321 -1.08 13.00 1.19
CA HIS A 321 0.12 13.57 0.59
C HIS A 321 0.02 13.67 -0.92
N GLN A 322 0.72 14.68 -1.46
CA GLN A 322 0.88 14.88 -2.89
C GLN A 322 2.37 15.02 -3.22
N VAL A 323 2.78 14.40 -4.33
CA VAL A 323 4.20 14.27 -4.68
C VAL A 323 4.43 14.75 -6.11
N HIS A 324 5.44 15.60 -6.31
CA HIS A 324 5.87 16.09 -7.61
C HIS A 324 7.34 15.78 -7.83
N ASN A 325 7.69 15.20 -8.98
CA ASN A 325 9.08 14.99 -9.37
C ASN A 325 9.63 16.33 -9.91
N LEU A 326 10.56 16.94 -9.17
CA LEU A 326 11.22 18.21 -9.53
C LEU A 326 12.34 18.00 -10.57
N GLU A 327 12.83 16.76 -10.68
CA GLU A 327 13.84 16.29 -11.61
C GLU A 327 13.43 14.91 -12.15
N ASP A 328 14.13 14.41 -13.17
CA ASP A 328 13.98 13.05 -13.67
C ASP A 328 14.32 12.06 -12.56
N THR A 329 13.38 11.17 -12.22
CA THR A 329 13.38 10.48 -10.93
C THR A 329 13.12 8.99 -11.07
N ILE A 330 13.81 8.19 -10.24
CA ILE A 330 13.50 6.79 -9.98
C ILE A 330 13.39 6.59 -8.46
N SER A 331 12.32 5.95 -8.00
CA SER A 331 12.15 5.60 -6.59
C SER A 331 11.65 4.17 -6.37
N ILE A 332 11.96 3.62 -5.22
CA ILE A 332 11.48 2.33 -4.72
C ILE A 332 10.53 2.60 -3.57
N ASN A 333 9.33 2.03 -3.63
CA ASN A 333 8.25 2.33 -2.71
C ASN A 333 7.68 1.03 -2.14
N HIS A 334 7.43 0.99 -0.83
CA HIS A 334 6.72 -0.12 -0.21
C HIS A 334 5.51 0.39 0.54
N ASN A 335 4.47 -0.43 0.64
CA ASN A 335 3.43 -0.30 1.65
C ASN A 335 3.47 -1.51 2.57
N TRP A 336 3.34 -1.29 3.88
CA TRP A 336 3.24 -2.36 4.86
C TRP A 336 2.44 -1.94 6.10
N PHE A 337 2.00 -2.94 6.85
CA PHE A 337 1.48 -2.74 8.20
C PHE A 337 2.07 -3.78 9.14
N ASN A 338 2.00 -3.46 10.43
CA ASN A 338 2.37 -4.36 11.52
C ASN A 338 1.50 -4.04 12.75
N ALA A 339 1.91 -4.55 13.92
CA ALA A 339 1.20 -4.32 15.17
C ALA A 339 0.93 -2.83 15.49
N ASN A 340 1.82 -1.92 15.08
CA ASN A 340 1.75 -0.49 15.43
C ASN A 340 0.62 0.26 14.71
N ASN A 341 0.25 -0.14 13.49
CA ASN A 341 -0.83 0.50 12.73
C ASN A 341 -1.99 -0.42 12.36
N LEU A 342 -2.05 -1.63 12.90
CA LEU A 342 -3.12 -2.58 12.56
C LEU A 342 -4.53 -2.01 12.79
N ARG A 343 -4.68 -1.12 13.79
CA ARG A 343 -5.94 -0.42 14.04
C ARG A 343 -6.38 0.46 12.88
N TRP A 344 -5.45 1.14 12.20
CA TRP A 344 -5.75 1.98 11.03
C TRP A 344 -6.29 1.16 9.87
N VAL A 345 -5.73 -0.04 9.66
CA VAL A 345 -6.21 -0.99 8.65
C VAL A 345 -7.63 -1.43 8.98
N TRP A 346 -7.88 -1.83 10.22
CA TRP A 346 -9.21 -2.25 10.66
C TRP A 346 -10.26 -1.13 10.56
N ASP A 347 -9.94 0.08 11.01
CA ASP A 347 -10.86 1.23 10.96
C ASP A 347 -11.20 1.64 9.51
N LEU A 348 -10.26 1.48 8.58
CA LEU A 348 -10.53 1.62 7.15
C LEU A 348 -11.50 0.54 6.66
N LEU A 349 -11.18 -0.74 6.90
CA LEU A 349 -11.97 -1.87 6.42
C LEU A 349 -13.41 -1.79 6.92
N LEU A 350 -13.60 -1.46 8.20
CA LEU A 350 -14.93 -1.34 8.79
C LEU A 350 -15.73 -0.20 8.15
N ARG A 351 -15.10 0.97 7.97
CA ARG A 351 -15.77 2.11 7.33
C ARG A 351 -16.13 1.81 5.87
N ASP A 352 -15.20 1.25 5.11
CA ASP A 352 -15.43 0.95 3.70
C ASP A 352 -16.45 -0.19 3.53
N TYR A 353 -16.54 -1.12 4.50
CA TYR A 353 -17.61 -2.12 4.55
C TYR A 353 -18.97 -1.46 4.78
N ASP A 354 -19.08 -0.54 5.74
CA ASP A 354 -20.33 0.16 6.02
C ASP A 354 -20.80 0.97 4.80
N GLU A 355 -19.87 1.61 4.09
CA GLU A 355 -20.17 2.31 2.83
C GLU A 355 -20.61 1.33 1.73
N ALA A 356 -19.89 0.22 1.55
CA ALA A 356 -20.25 -0.80 0.57
C ALA A 356 -21.64 -1.39 0.84
N LYS A 357 -21.97 -1.64 2.11
CA LYS A 357 -23.27 -2.14 2.57
C LYS A 357 -24.38 -1.13 2.33
N GLU A 358 -24.18 0.13 2.73
CA GLU A 358 -25.15 1.21 2.52
C GLU A 358 -25.46 1.39 1.02
N TYR A 359 -24.45 1.26 0.16
CA TYR A 359 -24.58 1.45 -1.29
C TYR A 359 -25.49 0.41 -1.97
N ILE A 360 -25.59 -0.79 -1.41
CA ILE A 360 -26.39 -1.89 -1.99
C ILE A 360 -27.60 -2.28 -1.11
N GLU A 361 -27.89 -1.54 -0.04
CA GLU A 361 -28.95 -1.90 0.92
C GLU A 361 -30.33 -2.06 0.26
N ASP A 362 -30.57 -1.41 -0.88
CA ASP A 362 -31.82 -1.49 -1.66
C ASP A 362 -32.11 -2.87 -2.24
N ILE A 363 -31.08 -3.70 -2.47
CA ILE A 363 -31.24 -5.07 -2.98
C ILE A 363 -31.21 -6.14 -1.89
N LYS A 364 -31.12 -5.76 -0.61
CA LYS A 364 -30.94 -6.69 0.51
C LYS A 364 -32.05 -7.74 0.64
N GLU A 365 -33.31 -7.35 0.43
CA GLU A 365 -34.46 -8.26 0.53
C GLU A 365 -34.57 -9.25 -0.63
N ILE A 366 -33.88 -8.98 -1.74
CA ILE A 366 -33.93 -9.80 -2.97
C ILE A 366 -32.60 -10.48 -3.28
N CYS A 367 -31.57 -10.26 -2.48
CA CYS A 367 -30.24 -10.84 -2.64
C CYS A 367 -30.06 -12.02 -1.70
N ASP A 368 -29.89 -13.22 -2.27
CA ASP A 368 -29.72 -14.47 -1.51
C ASP A 368 -28.45 -14.45 -0.61
N ASP A 369 -27.38 -13.77 -1.06
CA ASP A 369 -26.11 -13.64 -0.36
C ASP A 369 -25.66 -12.17 -0.28
N PHE A 370 -26.42 -11.39 0.49
CA PHE A 370 -26.15 -9.96 0.67
C PHE A 370 -24.80 -9.69 1.35
N GLU A 371 -24.44 -10.50 2.34
CA GLU A 371 -23.17 -10.33 3.07
C GLU A 371 -21.97 -10.68 2.18
N GLY A 372 -22.01 -11.79 1.43
CA GLY A 372 -20.95 -12.11 0.49
C GLY A 372 -20.81 -11.05 -0.60
N LEU A 373 -21.91 -10.39 -1.01
CA LEU A 373 -21.84 -9.24 -1.92
C LEU A 373 -21.16 -8.02 -1.27
N CYS A 374 -21.45 -7.73 0.01
CA CYS A 374 -20.73 -6.70 0.76
C CYS A 374 -19.23 -7.00 0.83
N GLN A 375 -18.85 -8.24 1.16
CA GLN A 375 -17.44 -8.67 1.22
C GLN A 375 -16.74 -8.58 -0.14
N ARG A 376 -17.41 -8.94 -1.24
CA ARG A 376 -16.86 -8.80 -2.61
C ARG A 376 -16.68 -7.34 -3.01
N ASN A 377 -17.63 -6.47 -2.66
CA ASN A 377 -17.51 -5.02 -2.91
C ASN A 377 -16.39 -4.41 -2.07
N LEU A 378 -16.27 -4.81 -0.79
CA LEU A 378 -15.18 -4.41 0.08
C LEU A 378 -13.82 -4.86 -0.49
N ALA A 379 -13.71 -6.11 -0.92
CA ALA A 379 -12.52 -6.63 -1.59
C ALA A 379 -12.14 -5.82 -2.84
N ALA A 380 -13.11 -5.54 -3.71
CA ALA A 380 -12.87 -4.80 -4.95
C ALA A 380 -12.49 -3.33 -4.72
N ASN A 381 -13.06 -2.69 -3.69
CA ASN A 381 -12.76 -1.30 -3.37
C ASN A 381 -11.49 -1.18 -2.52
N THR A 382 -11.41 -1.87 -1.40
CA THR A 382 -10.32 -1.66 -0.44
C THR A 382 -9.10 -2.55 -0.75
N GLY A 383 -9.27 -3.62 -1.53
CA GLY A 383 -8.22 -4.60 -1.85
C GLY A 383 -8.14 -5.77 -0.86
N LEU A 384 -8.96 -5.75 0.20
CA LEU A 384 -8.99 -6.75 1.27
C LEU A 384 -10.40 -6.79 1.88
N ASN A 385 -10.92 -7.99 2.14
CA ASN A 385 -12.19 -8.17 2.84
C ASN A 385 -11.96 -8.68 4.28
N PHE A 386 -13.03 -8.83 5.08
CA PHE A 386 -12.87 -9.26 6.47
C PHE A 386 -12.34 -10.69 6.59
N ASN A 387 -12.71 -11.59 5.69
CA ASN A 387 -12.26 -12.99 5.71
C ASN A 387 -10.75 -13.07 5.44
N ASP A 388 -10.27 -12.41 4.38
CA ASP A 388 -8.85 -12.35 4.06
C ASP A 388 -8.03 -11.73 5.21
N PHE A 389 -8.55 -10.65 5.79
CA PHE A 389 -7.91 -10.00 6.94
C PHE A 389 -7.82 -10.95 8.15
N LEU A 390 -8.91 -11.65 8.50
CA LEU A 390 -8.93 -12.61 9.60
C LEU A 390 -7.99 -13.81 9.35
N ILE A 391 -7.91 -14.33 8.13
CA ILE A 391 -6.97 -15.41 7.76
C ILE A 391 -5.53 -14.94 7.94
N LEU A 392 -5.20 -13.73 7.46
CA LEU A 392 -3.88 -13.14 7.67
C LEU A 392 -3.56 -13.02 9.16
N LEU A 393 -4.49 -12.48 9.96
CA LEU A 393 -4.31 -12.31 11.41
C LEU A 393 -4.13 -13.65 12.13
N ALA A 394 -4.89 -14.67 11.76
CA ALA A 394 -4.80 -15.99 12.36
C ALA A 394 -3.46 -16.67 12.06
N ARG A 395 -3.00 -16.61 10.80
CA ARG A 395 -1.67 -17.15 10.42
C ARG A 395 -0.54 -16.41 11.13
N LEU A 396 -0.59 -15.07 11.17
CA LEU A 396 0.42 -14.30 11.90
C LEU A 396 0.40 -14.61 13.39
N SER A 397 -0.79 -14.73 14.01
CA SER A 397 -0.90 -15.12 15.42
C SER A 397 -0.26 -16.47 15.67
N PHE A 398 -0.53 -17.45 14.81
CA PHE A 398 0.05 -18.77 14.95
C PHE A 398 1.57 -18.77 14.77
N ALA A 399 2.08 -18.03 13.78
CA ALA A 399 3.52 -17.87 13.56
C ALA A 399 4.21 -17.20 14.77
N ASN A 400 3.64 -16.13 15.33
CA ASN A 400 4.17 -15.46 16.52
C ASN A 400 4.19 -16.40 17.74
N LEU A 401 3.14 -17.19 17.95
CA LEU A 401 3.08 -18.17 19.03
C LEU A 401 4.17 -19.25 18.89
N ILE A 402 4.33 -19.79 17.69
CA ILE A 402 5.37 -20.75 17.36
C ILE A 402 6.76 -20.19 17.73
N GLN A 403 7.04 -18.94 17.38
CA GLN A 403 8.34 -18.33 17.72
C GLN A 403 8.51 -18.11 19.23
N LEU A 404 7.45 -17.77 19.96
CA LEU A 404 7.47 -17.65 21.42
C LEU A 404 7.76 -18.98 22.12
N GLN A 405 7.11 -20.06 21.69
CA GLN A 405 7.36 -21.39 22.25
C GLN A 405 8.77 -21.88 21.93
N TYR A 406 9.27 -21.57 20.73
CA TYR A 406 10.65 -21.85 20.35
C TYR A 406 11.66 -21.14 21.26
N LEU A 407 11.44 -19.85 21.56
CA LEU A 407 12.25 -19.09 22.52
C LEU A 407 12.27 -19.74 23.90
N SER A 408 11.09 -20.15 24.39
CA SER A 408 10.96 -20.75 25.72
C SER A 408 11.78 -22.02 25.88
N ARG A 409 11.74 -22.91 24.88
CA ARG A 409 12.49 -24.18 24.91
C ARG A 409 13.99 -23.98 24.81
N LYS A 410 14.45 -23.04 23.97
CA LYS A 410 15.88 -22.79 23.76
C LYS A 410 16.56 -22.19 24.99
N ASN A 411 15.87 -21.33 25.73
CA ASN A 411 16.46 -20.57 26.84
C ASN A 411 16.17 -21.15 28.24
N GLY A 412 15.34 -22.21 28.33
CA GLY A 412 14.79 -22.71 29.59
C GLY A 412 13.77 -21.73 30.20
N ASN A 413 12.74 -22.24 30.87
CA ASN A 413 11.55 -21.49 31.35
C ASN A 413 11.84 -20.27 32.25
N HIS A 414 13.09 -20.00 32.65
CA HIS A 414 13.45 -18.95 33.61
C HIS A 414 13.70 -17.56 33.00
N THR A 415 13.64 -17.37 31.67
CA THR A 415 13.97 -16.07 31.03
C THR A 415 12.98 -15.59 29.94
N GLN A 416 11.76 -16.14 29.89
CA GLN A 416 10.75 -15.82 28.87
C GLN A 416 10.39 -14.33 28.79
N ASN A 417 10.17 -13.66 29.94
CA ASN A 417 9.69 -12.28 30.00
C ASN A 417 10.75 -11.19 29.77
N LEU A 418 12.03 -11.56 29.65
CA LEU A 418 13.15 -10.61 29.62
C LEU A 418 13.79 -10.43 28.23
N SER A 419 13.51 -11.30 27.25
CA SER A 419 14.06 -11.13 25.91
C SER A 419 13.26 -10.09 25.10
N PRO A 420 13.90 -9.07 24.50
CA PRO A 420 13.25 -8.10 23.62
C PRO A 420 12.48 -8.75 22.46
N ILE A 421 12.95 -9.89 21.96
CA ILE A 421 12.26 -10.65 20.89
C ILE A 421 10.93 -11.23 21.41
N ALA A 422 10.92 -11.81 22.61
CA ALA A 422 9.70 -12.37 23.21
C ALA A 422 8.66 -11.27 23.45
N GLN A 423 9.10 -10.13 24.00
CA GLN A 423 8.24 -8.97 24.21
C GLN A 423 7.62 -8.46 22.89
N HIS A 424 8.38 -8.47 21.79
CA HIS A 424 7.87 -8.11 20.47
C HIS A 424 6.78 -9.08 19.98
N PHE A 425 7.03 -10.39 20.05
CA PHE A 425 6.02 -11.38 19.66
C PHE A 425 4.75 -11.29 20.53
N THR A 426 4.90 -11.06 21.83
CA THR A 426 3.76 -10.81 22.73
C THR A 426 3.00 -9.55 22.35
N PHE A 427 3.71 -8.45 22.03
CA PHE A 427 3.09 -7.21 21.55
C PHE A 427 2.27 -7.43 20.27
N ASN A 428 2.78 -8.23 19.34
CA ASN A 428 2.07 -8.60 18.13
C ASN A 428 0.78 -9.35 18.44
N LEU A 429 0.86 -10.40 19.25
CA LEU A 429 -0.31 -11.19 19.67
C LEU A 429 -1.37 -10.33 20.37
N VAL A 430 -0.96 -9.47 21.31
CA VAL A 430 -1.87 -8.55 22.01
C VAL A 430 -2.53 -7.57 21.02
N SER A 431 -1.78 -7.08 20.04
CA SER A 431 -2.31 -6.16 19.02
C SER A 431 -3.35 -6.85 18.13
N ILE A 432 -3.07 -8.09 17.69
CA ILE A 432 -4.03 -8.89 16.92
C ILE A 432 -5.28 -9.22 17.76
N GLN A 433 -5.11 -9.62 19.01
CA GLN A 433 -6.21 -9.92 19.93
C GLN A 433 -7.16 -8.72 20.10
N LYS A 434 -6.63 -7.50 20.23
CA LYS A 434 -7.45 -6.28 20.35
C LYS A 434 -8.32 -6.08 19.11
N ILE A 435 -7.76 -6.29 17.92
CA ILE A 435 -8.52 -6.16 16.66
C ILE A 435 -9.55 -7.29 16.54
N ALA A 436 -9.16 -8.55 16.76
CA ALA A 436 -10.08 -9.68 16.71
C ALA A 436 -11.24 -9.55 17.73
N SER A 437 -10.99 -8.96 18.90
CA SER A 437 -12.02 -8.64 19.89
C SER A 437 -12.97 -7.55 19.40
N SER A 438 -12.44 -6.51 18.73
CA SER A 438 -13.25 -5.47 18.09
C SER A 438 -14.16 -6.07 17.02
N ILE A 439 -13.65 -6.97 16.17
CA ILE A 439 -14.44 -7.67 15.14
C ILE A 439 -15.52 -8.53 15.81
N SER A 440 -15.17 -9.27 16.87
CA SER A 440 -16.08 -10.16 17.61
C SER A 440 -17.28 -9.45 18.24
N SER A 441 -17.16 -8.15 18.55
CA SER A 441 -18.26 -7.36 19.11
C SER A 441 -19.34 -7.00 18.07
N LEU A 442 -19.04 -7.14 16.79
CA LEU A 442 -19.93 -6.84 15.67
C LEU A 442 -20.67 -8.14 15.30
N GLN A 443 -21.72 -8.46 16.06
CA GLN A 443 -22.43 -9.75 16.04
C GLN A 443 -23.03 -10.14 14.66
N ASP A 444 -23.16 -9.18 13.74
CA ASP A 444 -23.82 -9.37 12.43
C ASP A 444 -22.87 -9.48 11.23
N LEU A 445 -21.55 -9.30 11.42
CA LEU A 445 -20.59 -9.21 10.29
C LEU A 445 -19.99 -10.55 9.85
N THR A 446 -20.16 -11.59 10.66
CA THR A 446 -19.64 -12.93 10.35
C THR A 446 -20.82 -13.86 10.10
N GLY A 447 -21.48 -13.67 8.96
CA GLY A 447 -22.25 -14.75 8.35
C GLY A 447 -21.35 -15.99 8.30
N SER A 448 -21.90 -17.16 8.59
CA SER A 448 -21.18 -18.39 8.91
C SER A 448 -20.35 -19.00 7.75
N HIS A 449 -20.03 -18.24 6.70
CA HIS A 449 -19.40 -18.72 5.48
C HIS A 449 -18.21 -17.81 5.14
N GLY A 450 -16.97 -18.31 5.30
CA GLY A 450 -15.79 -17.66 4.71
C GLY A 450 -14.50 -17.76 5.53
N PHE A 451 -14.54 -17.52 6.84
CA PHE A 451 -13.36 -17.62 7.70
C PHE A 451 -13.22 -19.01 8.31
N TYR A 452 -12.22 -19.76 7.87
CA TYR A 452 -11.85 -21.06 8.43
C TYR A 452 -10.34 -21.26 8.29
N LEU A 453 -9.68 -21.59 9.39
CA LEU A 453 -8.29 -21.99 9.37
C LEU A 453 -8.06 -23.12 10.38
N ASP A 454 -7.53 -24.24 9.92
CA ASP A 454 -7.05 -25.31 10.80
C ASP A 454 -5.53 -25.20 10.98
N PHE A 455 -5.08 -25.03 12.22
CA PHE A 455 -3.67 -24.89 12.55
C PHE A 455 -2.86 -26.18 12.33
N LYS A 456 -3.47 -27.37 12.45
CA LYS A 456 -2.80 -28.64 12.14
C LYS A 456 -2.55 -28.78 10.65
N GLU A 457 -3.52 -28.39 9.83
CA GLU A 457 -3.32 -28.34 8.37
C GLU A 457 -2.27 -27.29 8.01
N THR A 458 -2.33 -26.12 8.65
CA THR A 458 -1.39 -25.00 8.46
C THR A 458 0.05 -25.39 8.80
N LEU A 459 0.30 -26.26 9.78
CA LEU A 459 1.66 -26.78 10.06
C LEU A 459 2.24 -27.63 8.92
N ASN A 460 1.41 -28.19 8.05
CA ASN A 460 1.84 -28.95 6.88
C ASN A 460 2.01 -28.08 5.62
N ASP A 461 1.66 -26.79 5.69
CA ASP A 461 1.77 -25.84 4.59
C ASP A 461 3.22 -25.29 4.47
N PRO A 462 3.93 -25.57 3.36
CA PRO A 462 5.28 -25.05 3.15
C PRO A 462 5.37 -23.52 3.15
N GLY A 463 4.32 -22.84 2.68
CA GLY A 463 4.22 -21.38 2.70
C GLY A 463 4.18 -20.85 4.14
N PHE A 464 3.52 -21.57 5.04
CA PHE A 464 3.45 -21.20 6.45
C PHE A 464 4.78 -21.37 7.17
N ILE A 465 5.49 -22.47 6.87
CA ILE A 465 6.82 -22.71 7.41
C ILE A 465 7.78 -21.60 6.98
N LYS A 466 7.71 -21.17 5.71
CA LYS A 466 8.51 -20.04 5.19
C LYS A 466 8.12 -18.72 5.85
N LEU A 467 6.81 -18.46 6.03
CA LEU A 467 6.31 -17.31 6.79
C LEU A 467 6.92 -17.25 8.21
N CYS A 468 6.87 -18.37 8.94
CA CYS A 468 7.44 -18.47 10.28
C CYS A 468 8.95 -18.19 10.27
N ALA A 469 9.70 -18.76 9.33
CA ALA A 469 11.14 -18.56 9.23
C ALA A 469 11.52 -17.11 8.95
N VAL A 470 10.80 -16.44 8.04
CA VAL A 470 10.99 -15.01 7.73
C VAL A 470 10.67 -14.15 8.95
N LEU A 471 9.56 -14.43 9.64
CA LEU A 471 9.18 -13.73 10.85
C LEU A 471 10.26 -13.84 11.93
N GLY A 472 10.76 -15.06 12.18
CA GLY A 472 11.88 -15.29 13.09
C GLY A 472 13.11 -14.46 12.69
N LYS A 473 13.62 -14.61 11.47
CA LYS A 473 14.80 -13.88 10.96
C LYS A 473 14.65 -12.36 11.11
N THR A 474 13.46 -11.83 10.85
CA THR A 474 13.13 -10.41 10.94
C THR A 474 13.36 -9.88 12.35
N TYR A 475 12.73 -10.48 13.37
CA TYR A 475 12.89 -10.01 14.75
C TYR A 475 14.27 -10.32 15.33
N GLY A 476 14.93 -11.39 14.88
CA GLY A 476 16.35 -11.61 15.20
C GLY A 476 17.25 -10.47 14.73
N THR A 477 16.97 -9.95 13.52
CA THR A 477 17.70 -8.83 12.92
C THR A 477 17.39 -7.52 13.66
N ILE A 478 16.11 -7.21 13.90
CA ILE A 478 15.67 -6.01 14.61
C ILE A 478 16.32 -5.90 16.00
N HIS A 479 16.38 -7.00 16.73
CA HIS A 479 16.92 -7.04 18.09
C HIS A 479 18.41 -7.41 18.14
N MET A 480 19.11 -7.36 17.00
CA MET A 480 20.56 -7.58 16.85
C MET A 480 21.06 -8.91 17.46
N GLN A 481 20.24 -9.95 17.44
CA GLN A 481 20.61 -11.28 17.93
C GLN A 481 21.14 -12.14 16.77
N GLN A 482 22.44 -12.04 16.49
CA GLN A 482 23.11 -12.72 15.37
C GLN A 482 22.96 -14.26 15.36
N ASN A 483 22.68 -14.87 16.51
CA ASN A 483 22.46 -16.31 16.67
C ASN A 483 20.98 -16.73 16.64
N TRP A 484 20.07 -15.79 16.34
CA TRP A 484 18.67 -16.09 16.12
C TRP A 484 18.47 -16.59 14.69
N ASN A 485 18.60 -17.90 14.52
CA ASN A 485 18.21 -18.58 13.31
C ASN A 485 17.14 -19.62 13.66
N PHE A 486 15.96 -19.44 13.09
CA PHE A 486 14.94 -20.46 13.09
C PHE A 486 15.38 -21.55 12.10
N ASP A 487 15.94 -22.66 12.60
CA ASP A 487 16.44 -23.74 11.73
C ASP A 487 15.25 -24.41 11.03
N THR A 488 15.10 -24.18 9.72
CA THR A 488 14.03 -24.76 8.89
C THR A 488 14.22 -26.25 8.61
N LYS A 489 15.22 -26.91 9.22
CA LYS A 489 15.42 -28.35 9.08
C LYS A 489 14.18 -29.10 9.55
N LYS A 490 13.82 -30.10 8.74
CA LYS A 490 12.71 -31.05 8.91
C LYS A 490 12.52 -31.55 10.36
N ALA A 491 13.62 -31.76 11.08
CA ALA A 491 13.63 -32.17 12.49
C ALA A 491 12.80 -31.26 13.42
N TRP A 492 12.77 -29.95 13.16
CA TRP A 492 12.08 -29.01 14.01
C TRP A 492 10.57 -28.88 13.68
N ILE A 493 10.18 -29.08 12.42
CA ILE A 493 8.77 -29.24 12.02
C ILE A 493 8.19 -30.52 12.62
N ASP A 494 8.99 -31.59 12.68
CA ASP A 494 8.62 -32.83 13.34
C ASP A 494 8.50 -32.61 14.87
N ASP A 495 9.42 -31.86 15.49
CA ASP A 495 9.29 -31.42 16.90
C ASP A 495 8.03 -30.57 17.15
N MET A 496 7.56 -29.78 16.16
CA MET A 496 6.32 -28.98 16.21
C MET A 496 5.04 -29.81 16.12
N LYS A 497 5.08 -30.95 15.44
CA LYS A 497 3.96 -31.90 15.40
C LYS A 497 3.84 -32.66 16.71
N ASP A 498 4.97 -32.89 17.38
CA ASP A 498 5.06 -33.49 18.72
C ASP A 498 4.84 -32.46 19.84
N LEU A 499 5.02 -31.17 19.54
CA LEU A 499 4.57 -30.08 20.40
C LEU A 499 3.05 -30.10 20.41
N ASP A 500 2.49 -30.20 21.62
CA ASP A 500 1.13 -29.79 21.90
C ASP A 500 1.00 -28.24 21.78
N VAL A 501 1.53 -27.61 20.71
CA VAL A 501 1.44 -26.15 20.43
C VAL A 501 -0.01 -25.70 20.47
N ILE A 502 -0.88 -26.59 19.99
CA ILE A 502 -2.33 -26.41 19.92
C ILE A 502 -2.98 -26.77 21.26
N GLY A 503 -2.29 -27.51 22.15
CA GLY A 503 -2.74 -27.78 23.51
C GLY A 503 -4.17 -28.35 23.57
N THR A 504 -4.89 -27.94 24.61
CA THR A 504 -6.34 -28.15 24.73
C THR A 504 -7.18 -27.18 23.89
N CYS A 505 -6.57 -26.28 23.13
CA CYS A 505 -7.30 -25.35 22.27
C CYS A 505 -7.84 -26.06 21.03
N ASN A 506 -8.96 -25.56 20.52
CA ASN A 506 -9.50 -26.01 19.24
C ASN A 506 -8.47 -25.72 18.14
N SER A 507 -8.09 -26.72 17.34
CA SER A 507 -7.17 -26.52 16.20
C SER A 507 -7.79 -25.67 15.11
N GLN A 508 -9.12 -25.53 15.13
CA GLN A 508 -9.91 -24.83 14.15
C GLN A 508 -10.28 -23.44 14.65
N VAL A 509 -9.95 -22.43 13.86
CA VAL A 509 -10.34 -21.04 14.07
C VAL A 509 -11.38 -20.70 13.00
N CYS A 510 -12.64 -20.60 13.41
CA CYS A 510 -13.77 -20.35 12.52
C CYS A 510 -14.39 -18.97 12.74
N THR A 511 -14.08 -18.34 13.87
CA THR A 511 -14.62 -17.02 14.24
C THR A 511 -13.52 -16.13 14.82
N PRO A 512 -13.72 -14.79 14.79
CA PRO A 512 -12.86 -13.86 15.51
C PRO A 512 -12.75 -14.18 17.02
N LYS A 513 -13.82 -14.75 17.62
CA LYS A 513 -13.82 -15.17 19.03
C LYS A 513 -12.88 -16.35 19.27
N ASP A 514 -12.85 -17.32 18.35
CA ASP A 514 -11.92 -18.44 18.43
C ASP A 514 -10.47 -17.95 18.38
N LEU A 515 -10.18 -16.97 17.52
CA LEU A 515 -8.85 -16.35 17.44
C LEU A 515 -8.49 -15.63 18.75
N VAL A 516 -9.43 -14.89 19.35
CA VAL A 516 -9.22 -14.24 20.66
C VAL A 516 -8.91 -15.28 21.74
N MET A 517 -9.71 -16.34 21.84
CA MET A 517 -9.52 -17.41 22.83
C MET A 517 -8.17 -18.10 22.64
N PHE A 518 -7.80 -18.41 21.40
CA PHE A 518 -6.51 -18.99 21.05
C PHE A 518 -5.34 -18.11 21.55
N ILE A 519 -5.37 -16.80 21.26
CA ILE A 519 -4.32 -15.89 21.71
C ILE A 519 -4.31 -15.76 23.24
N GLN A 520 -5.47 -15.72 23.90
CA GLN A 520 -5.55 -15.67 25.36
C GLN A 520 -4.89 -16.88 26.02
N HIS A 521 -5.20 -18.08 25.54
CA HIS A 521 -4.61 -19.32 26.04
C HIS A 521 -3.09 -19.34 25.82
N ALA A 522 -2.66 -19.00 24.61
CA ALA A 522 -1.25 -18.91 24.23
C ALA A 522 -0.45 -17.96 25.14
N LEU A 523 -1.01 -16.79 25.46
CA LEU A 523 -0.37 -15.82 26.35
C LEU A 523 -0.43 -16.24 27.82
N ALA A 524 -1.46 -16.96 28.25
CA ALA A 524 -1.54 -17.50 29.61
C ALA A 524 -0.48 -18.59 29.86
N GLU A 525 -0.32 -19.52 28.91
CA GLU A 525 0.73 -20.55 28.98
C GLU A 525 2.14 -19.93 28.94
N SER A 526 2.32 -18.85 28.18
CA SER A 526 3.61 -18.15 28.06
C SER A 526 3.99 -17.31 29.28
N ASN A 527 3.02 -16.90 30.11
CA ASN A 527 3.27 -16.12 31.33
C ASN A 527 3.40 -16.99 32.60
N GLY A 528 3.14 -18.30 32.50
CA GLY A 528 3.23 -19.27 33.58
C GLY A 528 2.01 -19.27 34.52
N GLY A 529 1.59 -20.49 34.90
CA GLY A 529 0.91 -20.72 36.17
C GLY A 529 1.87 -20.68 37.35
#